data_AF-A0AAV3VW46-F1
#
_entry.id   AF-A0AAV3VW46-F1
#
_cell.length_a   1.000
_cell.length_b   1.000
_cell.length_c   1.000
_cell.angle_alpha   90.00
_cell.angle_beta   90.00
_cell.angle_gamma   90.00
#
_symmetry.space_group_name_H-M   'P 1'
#
loop_
_entity.id
_entity.type
_entity.pdbx_description
1 polymer ?
#
loop_
_entity_poly.entity_id
_entity_poly.type
_entity_poly.pdbx_seq_one_letter_code
_entity_poly.pdbx_strand_id
1 'polypeptide(L)'
;MSDTSILNHLFDKQIVCPVCNSHFKAKTVKSKSPRVISKDSDFFIRYSVVNPYFYDVLICNSCGYAAMRSDFEKLKSHKKELVLSNVTPKWKPREYPHILDEKLAIERYKLALLNAMLIDLPNSTKGMISLKIAWLNRLLDNNIQETLFLKQALEGFNTAYMTEIFPIYGLQRDSLMYLLGELNRRLGNNQDALQWYSKTIVNTNSSYKIKEMARVGKDLIKTANT
;
A
#
# COMPACT_ATOMS: atom_id res chain seq x y z
N MET A 1 -6.61 -9.93 21.40
CA MET A 1 -6.45 -8.78 22.31
C MET A 1 -7.82 -8.18 22.57
N SER A 2 -8.11 -7.68 23.77
CA SER A 2 -9.37 -6.96 24.02
C SER A 2 -9.36 -5.60 23.32
N ASP A 3 -10.53 -5.09 22.96
CA ASP A 3 -10.70 -3.78 22.32
C ASP A 3 -10.08 -2.64 23.14
N THR A 4 -10.22 -2.69 24.46
CA THR A 4 -9.59 -1.77 25.40
C THR A 4 -8.06 -1.75 25.29
N SER A 5 -7.43 -2.89 24.99
CA SER A 5 -5.99 -2.98 24.81
C SER A 5 -5.52 -2.29 23.53
N ILE A 6 -6.28 -2.41 22.42
CA ILE A 6 -5.92 -1.76 21.14
C ILE A 6 -6.00 -0.24 21.25
N LEU A 7 -7.01 0.31 21.93
CA LEU A 7 -7.17 1.76 22.11
C LEU A 7 -5.96 2.42 22.77
N ASN A 8 -5.30 1.72 23.71
CA ASN A 8 -4.08 2.22 24.37
C ASN A 8 -2.90 2.41 23.40
N HIS A 9 -2.94 1.76 22.24
CA HIS A 9 -1.93 1.88 21.19
C HIS A 9 -2.24 2.96 20.15
N LEU A 10 -3.41 3.61 20.25
CA LEU A 10 -3.87 4.65 19.35
C LEU A 10 -3.86 6.02 20.03
N PHE A 11 -3.83 7.07 19.22
CA PHE A 11 -4.06 8.44 19.64
C PHE A 11 -4.79 9.22 18.55
N ASP A 12 -5.46 10.31 18.92
CA ASP A 12 -6.07 11.22 17.97
C ASP A 12 -5.04 12.19 17.41
N LYS A 13 -4.92 12.23 16.09
CA LYS A 13 -4.16 13.27 15.39
C LYS A 13 -5.14 14.25 14.75
N GLN A 14 -4.97 15.54 15.01
CA GLN A 14 -5.70 16.60 14.31
C GLN A 14 -5.21 16.67 12.86
N ILE A 15 -6.15 16.71 11.92
CA ILE A 15 -5.91 16.80 10.49
C ILE A 15 -6.72 17.97 9.92
N VAL A 16 -6.12 18.70 8.99
CA VAL A 16 -6.80 19.69 8.15
C VAL A 16 -6.86 19.14 6.73
N CYS A 17 -8.06 19.04 6.17
CA CYS A 17 -8.22 18.57 4.79
C CYS A 17 -7.62 19.59 3.82
N PRO A 18 -6.67 19.23 2.95
CA PRO A 18 -6.07 20.18 2.02
C PRO A 18 -6.99 20.59 0.87
N VAL A 19 -8.13 19.90 0.69
CA VAL A 19 -9.12 20.15 -0.36
C VAL A 19 -10.17 21.17 0.08
N CYS A 20 -10.80 20.93 1.24
CA CYS A 20 -11.94 21.73 1.71
C CYS A 20 -11.68 22.43 3.06
N ASN A 21 -10.47 22.35 3.61
CA ASN A 21 -10.06 22.95 4.89
C ASN A 21 -10.86 22.47 6.11
N SER A 22 -11.65 21.41 6.00
CA SER A 22 -12.34 20.84 7.16
C SER A 22 -11.35 20.26 8.17
N HIS A 23 -11.66 20.46 9.44
CA HIS A 23 -10.85 20.01 10.57
C HIS A 23 -11.46 18.74 11.13
N PHE A 24 -10.66 17.69 11.29
CA PHE A 24 -11.13 16.42 11.85
C PHE A 24 -10.01 15.70 12.60
N LYS A 25 -10.40 14.75 13.45
CA LYS A 25 -9.47 13.87 14.16
C LYS A 25 -9.42 12.52 13.47
N ALA A 26 -8.22 11.94 13.38
CA ALA A 26 -8.02 10.58 12.88
C ALA A 26 -7.21 9.76 13.88
N LYS A 27 -7.69 8.54 14.17
CA LYS A 27 -6.94 7.56 14.96
C LYS A 27 -5.64 7.22 14.25
N THR A 28 -4.55 7.25 15.01
CA THR A 28 -3.19 7.02 14.53
C THR A 28 -2.48 6.08 15.50
N VAL A 29 -1.70 5.15 14.98
CA VAL A 29 -0.91 4.23 15.80
C VAL A 29 0.28 4.95 16.41
N LYS A 30 0.48 4.80 17.73
CA LYS A 30 1.67 5.33 18.43
C LYS A 30 2.93 4.64 17.90
N SER A 31 3.99 5.40 17.63
CA SER A 31 5.20 4.91 16.95
C SER A 31 5.87 3.69 17.58
N LYS A 32 5.84 3.56 18.92
CA LYS A 32 6.45 2.45 19.67
C LYS A 32 5.53 1.23 19.88
N SER A 33 4.26 1.31 19.47
CA SER A 33 3.27 0.25 19.69
C SER A 33 3.41 -0.96 18.76
N PRO A 34 3.69 -0.82 17.46
CA PRO A 34 3.79 -1.97 16.57
C PRO A 34 4.92 -2.91 16.98
N ARG A 35 4.64 -4.22 16.96
CA ARG A 35 5.63 -5.28 17.20
C ARG A 35 5.68 -6.17 15.97
N VAL A 36 6.82 -6.15 15.27
CA VAL A 36 7.05 -6.95 14.06
C VAL A 36 7.19 -8.42 14.45
N ILE A 37 6.42 -9.29 13.81
CA ILE A 37 6.54 -10.75 13.92
C ILE A 37 7.46 -11.25 12.82
N SER A 38 7.15 -10.88 11.58
CA SER A 38 7.83 -11.36 10.39
C SER A 38 7.65 -10.38 9.24
N LYS A 39 8.40 -10.63 8.17
CA LYS A 39 8.30 -9.89 6.92
C LYS A 39 8.20 -10.91 5.78
N ASP A 40 7.10 -10.86 5.03
CA ASP A 40 6.93 -11.67 3.83
C ASP A 40 7.87 -11.16 2.73
N SER A 41 8.13 -12.02 1.74
CA SER A 41 9.04 -11.72 0.62
C SER A 41 8.62 -10.50 -0.21
N ASP A 42 7.32 -10.20 -0.33
CA ASP A 42 6.82 -9.01 -1.03
C ASP A 42 6.81 -7.76 -0.15
N PHE A 43 7.60 -7.76 0.92
CA PHE A 43 7.76 -6.70 1.91
C PHE A 43 6.59 -6.46 2.86
N PHE A 44 5.56 -7.31 2.84
CA PHE A 44 4.50 -7.23 3.85
C PHE A 44 5.05 -7.50 5.25
N ILE A 45 4.80 -6.59 6.19
CA ILE A 45 5.23 -6.73 7.59
C ILE A 45 4.05 -7.21 8.43
N ARG A 46 4.22 -8.32 9.15
CA ARG A 46 3.19 -8.84 10.07
C ARG A 46 3.41 -8.30 11.47
N TYR A 47 2.34 -7.87 12.13
CA TYR A 47 2.38 -7.27 13.47
C TYR A 47 1.51 -8.05 14.46
N SER A 48 1.94 -8.17 15.73
CA SER A 48 1.21 -8.93 16.77
C SER A 48 0.29 -8.09 17.67
N VAL A 49 0.55 -6.79 17.80
CA VAL A 49 -0.14 -5.93 18.79
C VAL A 49 -1.17 -5.02 18.13
N VAL A 50 -0.70 -4.10 17.30
CA VAL A 50 -1.54 -3.20 16.51
C VAL A 50 -0.97 -3.16 15.11
N ASN A 51 -1.84 -3.26 14.12
CA ASN A 51 -1.45 -3.22 12.72
C ASN A 51 -1.51 -1.78 12.19
N PRO A 52 -0.38 -1.12 11.88
CA PRO A 52 -0.37 0.23 11.31
C PRO A 52 -1.12 0.35 9.99
N TYR A 53 -1.19 -0.73 9.20
CA TYR A 53 -1.87 -0.70 7.91
C TYR A 53 -3.35 -0.32 8.04
N PHE A 54 -4.00 -0.68 9.16
CA PHE A 54 -5.42 -0.38 9.36
C PHE A 54 -5.70 1.12 9.50
N TYR A 55 -4.70 1.91 9.91
CA TYR A 55 -4.86 3.34 10.25
C TYR A 55 -4.10 4.29 9.30
N ASP A 56 -3.62 3.77 8.17
CA ASP A 56 -2.77 4.52 7.25
C ASP A 56 -3.57 5.43 6.29
N VAL A 57 -4.83 5.09 6.00
CA VAL A 57 -5.68 5.91 5.13
C VAL A 57 -6.37 7.00 5.93
N LEU A 58 -6.28 8.24 5.48
CA LEU A 58 -7.06 9.37 5.96
C LEU A 58 -8.22 9.63 5.01
N ILE A 59 -9.40 9.95 5.57
CA ILE A 59 -10.62 10.25 4.81
C ILE A 59 -11.21 11.54 5.37
N CYS A 60 -11.41 12.52 4.51
CA CYS A 60 -12.17 13.71 4.84
C CYS A 60 -13.66 13.43 4.69
N ASN A 61 -14.40 13.44 5.79
CA ASN A 61 -15.84 13.16 5.75
C ASN A 61 -16.66 14.27 5.07
N SER A 62 -16.10 15.49 4.96
CA SER A 62 -16.76 16.64 4.33
C SER A 62 -16.74 16.60 2.79
N CYS A 63 -15.62 16.19 2.18
CA CYS A 63 -15.47 16.22 0.71
C CYS A 63 -15.19 14.86 0.06
N GLY A 64 -14.97 13.80 0.86
CA GLY A 64 -14.67 12.46 0.37
C GLY A 64 -13.23 12.22 -0.06
N TYR A 65 -12.34 13.21 0.08
CA TYR A 65 -10.93 13.03 -0.21
C TYR A 65 -10.34 11.94 0.68
N ALA A 66 -9.80 10.89 0.06
CA ALA A 66 -9.16 9.79 0.73
C ALA A 66 -7.78 9.52 0.14
N ALA A 67 -6.76 9.38 0.99
CA ALA A 67 -5.40 9.04 0.58
C ALA A 67 -4.62 8.37 1.72
N MET A 68 -3.53 7.69 1.38
CA MET A 68 -2.56 7.26 2.39
C MET A 68 -1.96 8.48 3.10
N ARG A 69 -1.65 8.32 4.38
CA ARG A 69 -1.16 9.41 5.25
C ARG A 69 0.10 10.08 4.71
N SER A 70 0.97 9.33 4.04
CA SER A 70 2.20 9.86 3.41
C SER A 70 1.92 10.84 2.28
N ASP A 71 0.72 10.81 1.70
CA ASP A 71 0.37 11.52 0.47
C ASP A 71 -0.74 12.55 0.68
N PHE A 72 -1.50 12.41 1.77
CA PHE A 72 -2.70 13.20 2.02
C PHE A 72 -2.47 14.71 1.91
N GLU A 73 -1.39 15.24 2.49
CA GLU A 73 -1.10 16.68 2.47
C GLU A 73 -0.40 17.18 1.19
N LYS A 74 0.04 16.26 0.30
CA LYS A 74 0.90 16.57 -0.86
C LYS A 74 0.11 16.91 -2.14
N LEU A 75 -1.18 17.23 -2.01
CA LEU A 75 -2.07 17.42 -3.15
C LEU A 75 -1.88 18.80 -3.80
N LYS A 76 -1.48 18.82 -5.08
CA LYS A 76 -1.36 20.05 -5.88
C LYS A 76 -2.73 20.70 -6.12
N SER A 77 -2.78 22.02 -6.31
CA SER A 77 -4.03 22.79 -6.45
C SER A 77 -5.01 22.22 -7.49
N HIS A 78 -4.55 21.96 -8.71
CA HIS A 78 -5.41 21.38 -9.76
C HIS A 78 -6.00 20.00 -9.37
N LYS A 79 -5.29 19.20 -8.57
CA LYS A 79 -5.80 17.90 -8.10
C LYS A 79 -6.88 18.07 -7.03
N LYS A 80 -6.87 19.17 -6.27
CA LYS A 80 -7.94 19.49 -5.29
C LYS A 80 -9.25 19.79 -6.01
N GLU A 81 -9.20 20.53 -7.12
CA GLU A 81 -10.36 20.80 -7.96
C GLU A 81 -10.97 19.50 -8.52
N LEU A 82 -10.13 18.56 -8.97
CA LEU A 82 -10.59 17.24 -9.42
C LEU A 82 -11.29 16.44 -8.31
N VAL A 83 -10.87 16.57 -7.04
CA VAL A 83 -11.61 15.95 -5.93
C VAL A 83 -13.01 16.55 -5.84
N LEU A 84 -13.11 17.88 -5.86
CA LEU A 84 -14.38 18.59 -5.74
C LEU A 84 -15.33 18.31 -6.92
N SER A 85 -14.80 18.09 -8.13
CA SER A 85 -15.63 17.78 -9.30
C SER A 85 -15.97 16.29 -9.43
N ASN A 86 -15.05 15.38 -9.09
CA ASN A 86 -15.19 13.96 -9.44
C ASN A 86 -15.56 13.07 -8.24
N VAL A 87 -15.15 13.47 -7.03
CA VAL A 87 -15.32 12.67 -5.80
C VAL A 87 -16.45 13.23 -4.94
N THR A 88 -16.38 14.52 -4.59
CA THR A 88 -17.32 15.15 -3.65
C THR A 88 -18.80 15.00 -4.03
N PRO A 89 -19.23 15.13 -5.30
CA PRO A 89 -20.65 15.03 -5.66
C PRO A 89 -21.24 13.64 -5.43
N LYS A 90 -20.40 12.60 -5.39
CA LYS A 90 -20.80 11.20 -5.17
C LYS A 90 -20.49 10.74 -3.74
N TRP A 91 -19.86 11.60 -2.94
CA TRP A 91 -19.45 11.23 -1.60
C TRP A 91 -20.65 11.16 -0.66
N LYS A 92 -20.71 10.05 0.09
CA LYS A 92 -21.65 9.88 1.20
C LYS A 92 -20.84 9.78 2.49
N PRO A 93 -20.97 10.77 3.39
CA PRO A 93 -20.31 10.75 4.69
C PRO A 93 -20.60 9.47 5.45
N ARG A 94 -19.62 8.99 6.19
CA ARG A 94 -19.71 7.77 7.00
C ARG A 94 -18.82 7.87 8.22
N GLU A 95 -19.22 7.20 9.29
CA GLU A 95 -18.45 7.12 10.52
C GLU A 95 -17.79 5.75 10.60
N TYR A 96 -16.53 5.74 11.04
CA TYR A 96 -15.78 4.52 11.29
C TYR A 96 -15.58 4.35 12.79
N PRO A 97 -15.63 3.11 13.31
CA PRO A 97 -15.25 2.85 14.70
C PRO A 97 -13.79 3.23 14.94
N HIS A 98 -13.44 3.46 16.21
CA HIS A 98 -12.07 3.77 16.59
C HIS A 98 -11.10 2.61 16.35
N ILE A 99 -11.59 1.39 16.53
CA ILE A 99 -10.84 0.16 16.29
C ILE A 99 -11.27 -0.36 14.93
N LEU A 100 -10.31 -0.56 14.05
CA LEU A 100 -10.53 -1.02 12.68
C LEU A 100 -10.09 -2.46 12.56
N ASP A 101 -10.86 -3.24 11.80
CA ASP A 101 -10.49 -4.58 11.35
C ASP A 101 -9.97 -4.53 9.90
N GLU A 102 -9.61 -5.69 9.36
CA GLU A 102 -9.12 -5.85 8.00
C GLU A 102 -10.13 -5.35 6.96
N LYS A 103 -11.42 -5.62 7.17
CA LYS A 103 -12.49 -5.29 6.21
C LYS A 103 -12.68 -3.78 6.11
N LEU A 104 -12.74 -3.09 7.25
CA LEU A 104 -12.81 -1.63 7.31
C LEU A 104 -11.54 -1.00 6.75
N ALA A 105 -10.37 -1.56 7.04
CA ALA A 105 -9.11 -1.10 6.44
C ALA A 105 -9.15 -1.22 4.90
N ILE A 106 -9.55 -2.38 4.37
CA ILE A 106 -9.69 -2.63 2.92
C ILE A 106 -10.65 -1.63 2.28
N GLU A 107 -11.82 -1.39 2.87
CA GLU A 107 -12.76 -0.38 2.36
C GLU A 107 -12.10 1.00 2.24
N ARG A 108 -11.39 1.42 3.29
CA ARG A 108 -10.71 2.72 3.31
C ARG A 108 -9.63 2.82 2.23
N TYR A 109 -8.83 1.77 2.03
CA TYR A 109 -7.86 1.75 0.92
C TYR A 109 -8.55 1.74 -0.45
N LYS A 110 -9.69 1.07 -0.61
CA LYS A 110 -10.47 1.14 -1.86
C LYS A 110 -10.97 2.56 -2.14
N LEU A 111 -11.39 3.30 -1.11
CA LEU A 111 -11.72 4.73 -1.25
C LEU A 111 -10.51 5.57 -1.65
N ALA A 112 -9.34 5.30 -1.08
CA ALA A 112 -8.09 5.96 -1.46
C ALA A 112 -7.68 5.63 -2.91
N LEU A 113 -7.83 4.37 -3.34
CA LEU A 113 -7.55 3.94 -4.70
C LEU A 113 -8.48 4.64 -5.70
N LEU A 114 -9.78 4.68 -5.39
CA LEU A 114 -10.77 5.37 -6.22
C LEU A 114 -10.43 6.86 -6.35
N ASN A 115 -10.08 7.52 -5.25
CA ASN A 115 -9.60 8.90 -5.29
C ASN A 115 -8.37 9.05 -6.19
N ALA A 116 -7.37 8.18 -6.01
CA ALA A 116 -6.15 8.19 -6.82
C ALA A 116 -6.41 7.99 -8.32
N MET A 117 -7.42 7.21 -8.69
CA MET A 117 -7.85 7.03 -10.08
C MET A 117 -8.59 8.26 -10.61
N LEU A 118 -9.59 8.76 -9.87
CA LEU A 118 -10.47 9.87 -10.31
C LEU A 118 -9.75 11.22 -10.42
N ILE A 119 -8.66 11.39 -9.68
CA ILE A 119 -7.83 12.60 -9.76
C ILE A 119 -6.50 12.34 -10.48
N ASP A 120 -6.32 11.16 -11.07
CA ASP A 120 -5.13 10.76 -11.83
C ASP A 120 -3.80 11.00 -11.09
N LEU A 121 -3.64 10.32 -9.95
CA LEU A 121 -2.37 10.28 -9.21
C LEU A 121 -1.37 9.32 -9.89
N PRO A 122 -0.06 9.41 -9.53
CA PRO A 122 0.98 8.55 -10.09
C PRO A 122 0.65 7.06 -10.03
N ASN A 123 1.20 6.30 -10.97
CA ASN A 123 1.00 4.86 -11.04
C ASN A 123 1.63 4.14 -9.85
N SER A 124 2.71 4.69 -9.28
CA SER A 124 3.27 4.19 -8.02
C SER A 124 2.29 4.30 -6.85
N THR A 125 1.52 5.39 -6.75
CA THR A 125 0.49 5.58 -5.73
C THR A 125 -0.62 4.55 -5.89
N LYS A 126 -1.14 4.41 -7.11
CA LYS A 126 -2.15 3.39 -7.45
C LYS A 126 -1.63 1.98 -7.10
N GLY A 127 -0.40 1.67 -7.52
CA GLY A 127 0.25 0.38 -7.26
C GLY A 127 0.50 0.09 -5.78
N MET A 128 0.95 1.08 -5.01
CA MET A 128 1.19 0.94 -3.57
C MET A 128 -0.10 0.74 -2.77
N ILE A 129 -1.16 1.47 -3.10
CA ILE A 129 -2.48 1.27 -2.49
C ILE A 129 -2.97 -0.15 -2.79
N SER A 130 -2.89 -0.59 -4.05
CA SER A 130 -3.28 -1.95 -4.45
C SER A 130 -2.46 -3.03 -3.73
N LEU A 131 -1.15 -2.85 -3.58
CA LEU A 131 -0.31 -3.80 -2.83
C LEU A 131 -0.75 -3.93 -1.37
N LYS A 132 -1.09 -2.82 -0.72
CA LYS A 132 -1.60 -2.84 0.67
C LYS A 132 -2.98 -3.49 0.76
N ILE A 133 -3.87 -3.28 -0.23
CA ILE A 133 -5.15 -4.01 -0.28
C ILE A 133 -4.91 -5.51 -0.42
N ALA A 134 -3.96 -5.93 -1.25
CA ALA A 134 -3.59 -7.34 -1.39
C ALA A 134 -3.11 -7.94 -0.07
N TRP A 135 -2.21 -7.26 0.64
CA TRP A 135 -1.74 -7.68 1.96
C TRP A 135 -2.85 -7.81 3.00
N LEU A 136 -3.82 -6.90 3.00
CA LEU A 136 -4.96 -6.99 3.91
C LEU A 136 -5.89 -8.16 3.58
N ASN A 137 -6.09 -8.47 2.29
CA ASN A 137 -6.83 -9.66 1.89
C ASN A 137 -6.09 -10.96 2.26
N ARG A 138 -4.76 -10.95 2.29
CA ARG A 138 -3.94 -12.05 2.82
C ARG A 138 -4.20 -12.33 4.30
N LEU A 139 -4.50 -11.31 5.10
CA LEU A 139 -4.88 -11.50 6.51
C LEU A 139 -6.27 -12.14 6.67
N LEU A 140 -7.11 -12.04 5.64
CA LEU A 140 -8.44 -12.64 5.58
C LEU A 140 -8.45 -13.99 4.85
N ASP A 141 -7.28 -14.51 4.47
CA ASP A 141 -7.13 -15.69 3.60
C ASP A 141 -7.94 -15.59 2.28
N ASN A 142 -8.22 -14.36 1.83
CA ASN A 142 -8.99 -14.10 0.62
C ASN A 142 -8.09 -14.07 -0.61
N ASN A 143 -7.66 -15.26 -1.04
CA ASN A 143 -6.72 -15.45 -2.15
C ASN A 143 -7.21 -14.86 -3.47
N ILE A 144 -8.53 -14.83 -3.71
CA ILE A 144 -9.13 -14.29 -4.94
C ILE A 144 -8.90 -12.77 -5.01
N GLN A 145 -9.25 -12.05 -3.93
CA GLN A 145 -9.06 -10.62 -3.88
C GLN A 145 -7.58 -10.24 -3.75
N GLU A 146 -6.79 -11.01 -2.99
CA GLU A 146 -5.35 -10.81 -2.95
C GLU A 146 -4.75 -10.86 -4.36
N THR A 147 -5.03 -11.92 -5.12
CA THR A 147 -4.52 -12.08 -6.48
C THR A 147 -4.93 -10.92 -7.40
N LEU A 148 -6.19 -10.48 -7.32
CA LEU A 148 -6.68 -9.35 -8.10
C LEU A 148 -5.88 -8.07 -7.83
N PHE A 149 -5.64 -7.75 -6.57
CA PHE A 149 -4.93 -6.52 -6.19
C PHE A 149 -3.41 -6.64 -6.36
N LEU A 150 -2.82 -7.84 -6.28
CA LEU A 150 -1.43 -8.07 -6.68
C LEU A 150 -1.22 -7.78 -8.18
N LYS A 151 -2.17 -8.18 -9.05
CA LYS A 151 -2.11 -7.86 -10.48
C LYS A 151 -2.13 -6.34 -10.72
N GLN A 152 -3.04 -5.62 -10.07
CA GLN A 152 -3.11 -4.15 -10.18
C GLN A 152 -1.85 -3.47 -9.62
N ALA A 153 -1.28 -3.99 -8.51
CA ALA A 153 -0.03 -3.49 -7.98
C ALA A 153 1.13 -3.67 -8.97
N LEU A 154 1.24 -4.85 -9.58
CA LEU A 154 2.25 -5.16 -10.58
C LEU A 154 2.17 -4.22 -11.79
N GLU A 155 0.96 -3.98 -12.32
CA GLU A 155 0.73 -3.05 -13.43
C GLU A 155 1.17 -1.62 -13.10
N GLY A 156 0.74 -1.11 -11.94
CA GLY A 156 1.10 0.22 -11.46
C GLY A 156 2.61 0.37 -11.29
N PHE A 157 3.28 -0.63 -10.70
CA PHE A 157 4.72 -0.59 -10.49
C PHE A 157 5.54 -0.78 -11.76
N ASN A 158 5.09 -1.59 -12.73
CA ASN A 158 5.74 -1.68 -14.04
C ASN A 158 5.76 -0.32 -14.73
N THR A 159 4.61 0.36 -14.75
CA THR A 159 4.50 1.70 -15.34
C THR A 159 5.36 2.71 -14.57
N ALA A 160 5.28 2.71 -13.25
CA ALA A 160 6.08 3.60 -12.40
C ALA A 160 7.59 3.39 -12.56
N TYR A 161 8.05 2.14 -12.67
CA TYR A 161 9.47 1.81 -12.86
C TYR A 161 10.06 2.46 -14.13
N MET A 162 9.25 2.56 -15.19
CA MET A 162 9.63 3.12 -16.49
C MET A 162 9.50 4.65 -16.56
N THR A 163 8.57 5.24 -15.80
CA THR A 163 8.11 6.62 -16.02
C THR A 163 8.33 7.56 -14.83
N GLU A 164 8.52 7.03 -13.63
CA GLU A 164 8.58 7.82 -12.41
C GLU A 164 9.99 7.91 -11.81
N ILE A 165 10.20 8.93 -10.98
CA ILE A 165 11.48 9.22 -10.33
C ILE A 165 11.58 8.43 -9.03
N PHE A 166 12.76 7.86 -8.77
CA PHE A 166 13.06 7.15 -7.53
C PHE A 166 13.62 8.11 -6.46
N PRO A 167 13.39 7.84 -5.16
CA PRO A 167 12.74 6.65 -4.61
C PRO A 167 11.20 6.69 -4.64
N ILE A 168 10.59 5.52 -4.80
CA ILE A 168 9.13 5.34 -4.80
C ILE A 168 8.69 4.74 -3.45
N TYR A 169 7.97 5.51 -2.62
CA TYR A 169 7.59 5.11 -1.25
C TYR A 169 8.76 4.56 -0.41
N GLY A 170 9.95 5.13 -0.60
CA GLY A 170 11.19 4.71 0.07
C GLY A 170 11.92 3.54 -0.61
N LEU A 171 11.33 2.91 -1.63
CA LEU A 171 12.00 1.90 -2.43
C LEU A 171 12.94 2.55 -3.44
N GLN A 172 14.21 2.14 -3.38
CA GLN A 172 15.18 2.42 -4.43
C GLN A 172 14.89 1.56 -5.67
N ARG A 173 15.53 1.91 -6.79
CA ARG A 173 15.30 1.22 -8.08
C ARG A 173 15.51 -0.28 -7.99
N ASP A 174 16.57 -0.73 -7.31
CA ASP A 174 16.87 -2.15 -7.08
C ASP A 174 15.78 -2.88 -6.29
N SER A 175 15.26 -2.23 -5.26
CA SER A 175 14.23 -2.78 -4.38
C SER A 175 12.90 -2.94 -5.12
N LEU A 176 12.56 -2.01 -6.02
CA LEU A 176 11.39 -2.16 -6.88
C LEU A 176 11.59 -3.24 -7.95
N MET A 177 12.81 -3.39 -8.52
CA MET A 177 13.11 -4.49 -9.45
C MET A 177 12.88 -5.86 -8.80
N TYR A 178 13.36 -6.02 -7.55
CA TYR A 178 13.10 -7.24 -6.78
C TYR A 178 11.61 -7.45 -6.56
N LEU A 179 10.89 -6.41 -6.13
CA LEU A 179 9.45 -6.49 -5.86
C LEU A 179 8.66 -6.87 -7.12
N LEU A 180 9.02 -6.34 -8.29
CA LEU A 180 8.40 -6.74 -9.57
C LEU A 180 8.61 -8.24 -9.85
N GLY A 181 9.79 -8.78 -9.54
CA GLY A 181 10.04 -10.22 -9.62
C GLY A 181 9.18 -11.02 -8.66
N GLU A 182 9.05 -10.57 -7.42
CA GLU A 182 8.28 -11.25 -6.39
C GLU A 182 6.77 -11.21 -6.63
N LEU A 183 6.25 -10.09 -7.13
CA LEU A 183 4.84 -9.99 -7.54
C LEU A 183 4.54 -10.93 -8.71
N ASN A 184 5.42 -10.98 -9.73
CA ASN A 184 5.27 -11.93 -10.83
C ASN A 184 5.29 -13.38 -10.33
N ARG A 185 6.22 -13.74 -9.43
CA ARG A 185 6.30 -15.10 -8.87
C ARG A 185 5.02 -15.46 -8.12
N ARG A 186 4.50 -14.57 -7.28
CA ARG A 186 3.25 -14.78 -6.53
C ARG A 186 2.03 -14.93 -7.44
N LEU A 187 2.06 -14.31 -8.61
CA LEU A 187 1.01 -14.41 -9.62
C LEU A 187 1.15 -15.61 -10.55
N GLY A 188 2.21 -16.43 -10.40
CA GLY A 188 2.50 -17.57 -11.27
C GLY A 188 3.22 -17.22 -12.57
N ASN A 189 3.59 -15.94 -12.78
CA ASN A 189 4.31 -15.45 -13.95
C ASN A 189 5.81 -15.74 -13.84
N ASN A 190 6.17 -17.03 -13.77
CA ASN A 190 7.52 -17.46 -13.41
C ASN A 190 8.61 -16.98 -14.39
N GLN A 191 8.31 -16.88 -15.68
CA GLN A 191 9.27 -16.38 -16.68
C GLN A 191 9.65 -14.92 -16.41
N ASP A 192 8.66 -14.04 -16.23
CA ASP A 192 8.88 -12.63 -15.93
C ASP A 192 9.55 -12.44 -14.56
N ALA A 193 9.17 -13.26 -13.57
CA ALA A 193 9.80 -13.26 -12.26
C ALA A 193 11.32 -13.53 -12.36
N LEU A 194 11.71 -14.58 -13.10
CA LEU A 194 13.11 -14.94 -13.32
C LEU A 194 13.89 -13.82 -14.02
N GLN A 195 13.27 -13.12 -14.97
CA GLN A 195 13.90 -11.97 -15.65
C GLN A 195 14.16 -10.83 -14.66
N TRP A 196 13.16 -10.43 -13.86
CA TRP A 196 13.30 -9.36 -12.87
C TRP A 196 14.31 -9.68 -11.77
N TYR A 197 14.32 -10.92 -11.27
CA TYR A 197 15.34 -11.34 -10.31
C TYR A 197 16.74 -11.32 -10.91
N SER A 198 16.90 -11.78 -12.15
CA SER A 198 18.20 -11.76 -12.82
C SER A 198 18.70 -10.33 -13.00
N LYS A 199 17.83 -9.40 -13.46
CA LYS A 199 18.13 -7.96 -13.54
C LYS A 199 18.55 -7.40 -12.18
N THR A 200 17.88 -7.80 -11.10
CA THR A 200 18.19 -7.36 -9.73
C THR A 200 19.58 -7.82 -9.28
N ILE A 201 19.93 -9.09 -9.54
CA ILE A 201 21.20 -9.70 -9.12
C ILE A 201 22.39 -9.06 -9.84
N VAL A 202 22.28 -8.85 -11.15
CA VAL A 202 23.38 -8.31 -11.96
C VAL A 202 23.57 -6.80 -11.81
N ASN A 203 22.53 -6.07 -11.38
CA ASN A 203 22.63 -4.62 -11.17
C ASN A 203 23.68 -4.31 -10.08
N THR A 204 24.68 -3.51 -10.44
CA THR A 204 25.82 -3.15 -9.59
C THR A 204 25.40 -2.28 -8.40
N ASN A 205 24.34 -1.49 -8.55
CA ASN A 205 23.82 -0.61 -7.50
C ASN A 205 22.89 -1.34 -6.51
N SER A 206 22.52 -2.59 -6.79
CA SER A 206 21.66 -3.35 -5.86
C SER A 206 22.43 -3.72 -4.61
N SER A 207 21.82 -3.49 -3.44
CA SER A 207 22.41 -3.92 -2.17
C SER A 207 22.54 -5.45 -2.10
N TYR A 208 23.54 -5.94 -1.36
CA TYR A 208 23.75 -7.37 -1.14
C TYR A 208 22.46 -8.07 -0.68
N LYS A 209 21.75 -7.47 0.28
CA LYS A 209 20.49 -8.02 0.82
C LYS A 209 19.43 -8.21 -0.26
N ILE A 210 19.23 -7.23 -1.15
CA ILE A 210 18.24 -7.32 -2.22
C ILE A 210 18.63 -8.38 -3.25
N LYS A 211 19.93 -8.52 -3.55
CA LYS A 211 20.43 -9.60 -4.42
C LYS A 211 20.19 -10.98 -3.82
N GLU A 212 20.41 -11.15 -2.52
CA GLU A 212 20.12 -12.42 -1.83
C GLU A 212 18.62 -12.75 -1.88
N MET A 213 17.74 -11.77 -1.60
CA MET A 213 16.30 -11.97 -1.72
C MET A 213 15.89 -12.40 -3.15
N ALA A 214 16.50 -11.81 -4.18
CA ALA A 214 16.26 -12.19 -5.57
C ALA A 214 16.76 -13.61 -5.89
N ARG A 215 17.91 -14.05 -5.35
CA ARG A 215 18.41 -15.42 -5.53
C ARG A 215 17.45 -16.44 -4.91
N VAL A 216 17.01 -16.21 -3.66
CA VAL A 216 15.99 -17.03 -3.00
C VAL A 216 14.72 -17.11 -3.84
N GLY A 217 14.27 -15.98 -4.39
CA GLY A 217 13.11 -15.93 -5.28
C GLY A 217 13.26 -16.80 -6.54
N LYS A 218 14.46 -16.84 -7.15
CA LYS A 218 14.74 -17.74 -8.30
C LYS A 218 14.74 -19.21 -7.91
N ASP A 219 15.31 -19.54 -6.75
CA ASP A 219 15.42 -20.93 -6.33
C ASP A 219 14.05 -21.52 -5.96
N LEU A 220 13.17 -20.73 -5.33
CA LEU A 220 11.77 -21.12 -5.09
C LEU A 220 11.00 -21.46 -6.37
N ILE A 221 11.31 -20.82 -7.50
CA ILE A 221 10.69 -21.14 -8.79
C ILE A 221 11.20 -22.49 -9.32
N LYS A 222 12.50 -22.77 -9.17
CA LYS A 222 13.09 -24.03 -9.64
C LYS A 222 12.57 -25.23 -8.86
N THR A 223 12.51 -25.12 -7.54
CA THR A 223 12.05 -26.20 -6.66
C THR A 223 10.56 -26.50 -6.81
N ALA A 224 9.76 -25.55 -7.31
CA ALA A 224 8.34 -25.76 -7.56
C ALA A 224 8.07 -26.48 -8.90
N ASN A 225 9.05 -26.53 -9.80
CA ASN A 225 8.94 -27.17 -11.12
C ASN A 225 9.58 -28.57 -11.17
N THR A 226 10.16 -29.03 -10.04
CA THR A 226 10.72 -30.37 -9.83
C THR A 226 9.79 -31.18 -8.96
#